data_AF-A0A2E8XNF1-F1
#
_entry.id   AF-A0A2E8XNF1-F1
#
_cell.length_a   1.000
_cell.length_b   1.000
_cell.length_c   1.000
_cell.angle_alpha   90.00
_cell.angle_beta   90.00
_cell.angle_gamma   90.00
#
_symmetry.space_group_name_H-M   'P 1'
#
loop_
_entity.id
_entity.type
_entity.pdbx_description
1 polymer ?
#
loop_
_entity_poly.entity_id
_entity_poly.type
_entity_poly.pdbx_seq_one_letter_code
_entity_poly.pdbx_strand_id
1 'polypeptide(L)'
;MLAVAGWNGKQVTAVALDGFGVEITADDLANHERIVAVKGDGAYLGIGGRDPVWIVYNVAGGKGSADDEARWPWAVFYMAAE
;
A
#
# COMPACT_ATOMS: atom_id res chain seq x y z
N MET A 1 -9.08 10.34 0.20
CA MET A 1 -7.71 10.61 -0.28
C MET A 1 -7.61 10.49 -1.80
N LEU A 2 -7.98 9.34 -2.41
CA LEU A 2 -7.91 9.16 -3.87
C LEU A 2 -8.71 10.20 -4.69
N ALA A 3 -9.92 10.56 -4.26
CA ALA A 3 -10.70 11.61 -4.92
C ALA A 3 -9.99 12.98 -4.93
N VAL A 4 -9.19 13.28 -3.90
CA VAL A 4 -8.40 14.53 -3.83
C VAL A 4 -7.19 14.46 -4.77
N ALA A 5 -6.71 13.26 -5.07
CA ALA A 5 -5.63 13.02 -6.03
C ALA A 5 -6.11 12.98 -7.50
N GLY A 6 -7.40 13.25 -7.76
CA GLY A 6 -7.96 13.26 -9.12
C GLY A 6 -8.32 11.89 -9.68
N TRP A 7 -8.45 10.88 -8.81
CA TRP A 7 -8.78 9.51 -9.22
C TRP A 7 -10.13 9.42 -9.97
N ASN A 8 -10.10 8.85 -11.17
CA ASN A 8 -11.23 8.61 -12.07
C ASN A 8 -11.81 7.20 -11.94
N GLY A 9 -11.25 6.36 -11.07
CA GLY A 9 -11.82 5.06 -10.74
C GLY A 9 -11.18 3.87 -11.44
N LYS A 10 -10.01 4.01 -12.08
CA LYS A 10 -9.35 2.89 -12.78
C LYS A 10 -8.40 2.13 -11.87
N GLN A 11 -7.29 2.77 -11.50
CA GLN A 11 -6.23 2.10 -10.75
C GLN A 11 -5.34 3.06 -9.96
N VAL A 12 -4.60 2.49 -9.03
CA VAL A 12 -3.50 3.16 -8.33
C VAL A 12 -2.23 2.37 -8.56
N THR A 13 -1.18 3.03 -9.02
CA THR A 13 0.14 2.44 -9.16
C THR A 13 1.02 2.94 -8.02
N ALA A 14 1.71 2.04 -7.33
CA ALA A 14 2.67 2.36 -6.29
C ALA A 14 4.05 1.78 -6.64
N VAL A 15 5.10 2.55 -6.37
CA VAL A 15 6.49 2.15 -6.65
C VAL A 15 7.34 2.29 -5.39
N ALA A 16 8.00 1.19 -5.04
CA ALA A 16 8.94 1.06 -3.93
C ALA A 16 10.37 1.40 -4.34
N LEU A 17 11.21 1.77 -3.37
CA LEU A 17 12.62 2.14 -3.59
C LEU A 17 13.48 1.03 -4.20
N ASP A 18 13.11 -0.24 -4.00
CA ASP A 18 13.79 -1.40 -4.57
C ASP A 18 13.37 -1.70 -6.04
N GLY A 19 12.48 -0.88 -6.59
CA GLY A 19 11.93 -1.04 -7.93
C GLY A 19 10.69 -1.94 -7.99
N PHE A 20 10.20 -2.46 -6.86
CA PHE A 20 8.95 -3.20 -6.83
C PHE A 20 7.76 -2.27 -7.10
N GLY A 21 7.02 -2.57 -8.17
CA GLY A 21 5.81 -1.86 -8.56
C GLY A 21 4.58 -2.73 -8.37
N VAL A 22 3.50 -2.16 -7.85
CA VAL A 22 2.20 -2.84 -7.77
C VAL A 22 1.11 -1.97 -8.38
N GLU A 23 0.19 -2.63 -9.08
CA GLU A 23 -1.08 -2.05 -9.48
C GLU A 23 -2.17 -2.49 -8.49
N ILE A 24 -2.87 -1.50 -7.96
CA ILE A 24 -4.02 -1.69 -7.07
C ILE A 24 -5.24 -1.31 -7.90
N THR A 25 -6.03 -2.32 -8.28
CA THR A 25 -7.20 -2.16 -9.15
C THR A 25 -8.38 -1.55 -8.40
N ALA A 26 -9.40 -1.08 -9.12
CA ALA A 26 -10.67 -0.66 -8.51
C ALA A 26 -11.33 -1.79 -7.69
N ASP A 27 -11.24 -3.03 -8.17
CA ASP A 27 -11.76 -4.21 -7.45
C ASP A 27 -10.97 -4.48 -6.16
N ASP A 28 -9.64 -4.32 -6.19
CA ASP A 28 -8.82 -4.41 -4.98
C ASP A 28 -9.25 -3.38 -3.93
N LEU A 29 -9.54 -2.15 -4.36
CA LEU A 29 -9.98 -1.05 -3.48
C LEU A 29 -11.40 -1.26 -2.94
N ALA A 30 -12.27 -1.93 -3.72
CA ALA A 30 -13.63 -2.24 -3.30
C ALA A 30 -13.69 -3.41 -2.29
N ASN A 31 -12.81 -4.40 -2.45
CA ASN A 31 -12.83 -5.62 -1.65
C ASN A 31 -11.95 -5.58 -0.40
N HIS A 32 -11.06 -4.59 -0.31
CA HIS A 32 -10.13 -4.49 0.81
C HIS A 32 -10.01 -3.08 1.35
N GLU A 33 -10.12 -2.98 2.68
CA GLU A 33 -9.74 -1.77 3.39
C GLU A 33 -8.21 -1.65 3.39
N ARG A 34 -7.70 -0.74 2.55
CA ARG A 34 -6.27 -0.49 2.37
C ARG A 34 -5.79 0.59 3.33
N ILE A 35 -4.61 0.40 3.89
CA ILE A 35 -3.97 1.30 4.85
C ILE A 35 -2.66 1.80 4.24
N VAL A 36 -2.50 3.12 4.22
CA VAL A 36 -1.21 3.77 3.94
C VAL A 36 -0.51 3.98 5.28
N ALA A 37 0.33 3.02 5.68
CA ALA A 37 0.95 3.01 6.99
C ALA A 37 2.26 3.81 7.00
N VAL A 38 2.37 4.73 7.96
CA VAL A 38 3.61 5.45 8.31
C VAL A 38 4.09 5.12 9.74
N LYS A 39 3.28 4.36 10.49
CA LYS A 39 3.57 3.85 11.82
C LYS A 39 3.18 2.37 11.91
N GLY A 40 3.96 1.61 12.66
CA GLY A 40 3.67 0.23 13.06
C GLY A 40 3.97 0.08 14.55
N ASP A 41 3.11 -0.64 15.27
CA ASP A 41 3.27 -0.89 16.72
C ASP A 41 3.50 0.39 17.56
N GLY A 42 2.83 1.48 17.18
CA GLY A 42 2.91 2.77 17.86
C GLY A 42 4.14 3.63 17.52
N ALA A 43 5.11 3.11 16.77
CA ALA A 43 6.31 3.82 16.35
C ALA A 43 6.29 4.15 14.85
N TYR A 44 7.03 5.19 14.42
CA TYR A 44 7.25 5.43 13.00
C TYR A 44 8.06 4.30 12.37
N LEU A 45 7.78 4.00 11.10
CA LEU A 45 8.57 3.03 10.34
C LEU A 45 10.03 3.52 10.27
N GLY A 46 10.97 2.64 10.62
CA GLY A 46 12.39 2.96 10.71
C GLY A 46 13.14 2.77 9.39
N ILE A 47 14.19 3.58 9.21
CA ILE A 47 15.05 3.62 8.01
C ILE A 47 15.69 2.25 7.73
N GLY A 48 15.62 1.80 6.48
CA GLY A 48 16.17 0.51 6.04
C GLY A 48 15.24 -0.68 6.29
N GLY A 49 14.01 -0.38 6.70
CA GLY A 49 12.93 -1.35 6.84
C GLY A 49 11.80 -1.00 5.87
N ARG A 50 10.60 -0.78 6.40
CA ARG A 50 9.39 -0.52 5.61
C ARG A 50 9.10 0.97 5.38
N ASP A 51 10.04 1.84 5.73
CA ASP A 51 9.93 3.28 5.62
C ASP A 51 10.09 3.78 4.17
N PRO A 52 9.52 4.95 3.79
CA PRO A 52 8.70 5.84 4.61
C PRO A 52 7.23 5.42 4.67
N VAL A 53 6.78 4.61 3.71
CA VAL A 53 5.38 4.21 3.53
C VAL A 53 5.30 2.72 3.22
N TRP A 54 4.38 2.04 3.90
CA TRP A 54 3.99 0.67 3.62
C TRP A 54 2.50 0.60 3.27
N ILE A 55 2.17 0.07 2.09
CA ILE A 55 0.77 -0.11 1.69
C ILE A 55 0.37 -1.54 2.05
N VAL A 56 -0.57 -1.65 2.97
CA VAL A 56 -1.13 -2.93 3.42
C VAL A 56 -2.64 -2.93 3.26
N TYR A 57 -3.24 -4.08 3.50
CA TYR A 57 -4.68 -4.19 3.61
C TYR A 57 -5.09 -5.10 4.74
N ASN A 58 -6.30 -4.87 5.24
CA ASN A 58 -6.87 -5.73 6.25
C ASN A 58 -7.15 -7.13 5.66
N VAL A 59 -6.82 -8.15 6.44
CA VAL A 59 -7.03 -9.57 6.11
C VAL A 59 -7.81 -10.22 7.24
N ALA A 60 -8.64 -11.21 6.90
CA ALA A 60 -9.40 -11.95 7.90
C ALA A 60 -8.44 -12.61 8.92
N GLY A 61 -8.65 -12.34 10.21
CA GLY A 61 -7.79 -12.84 11.29
C GLY A 61 -6.58 -11.94 11.61
N GLY A 62 -6.39 -10.83 10.91
CA GLY A 62 -5.43 -9.77 11.28
C GLY A 62 -3.96 -10.08 10.98
N LYS A 63 -3.64 -11.24 10.38
CA LYS A 63 -2.28 -11.61 9.97
C LYS A 63 -2.26 -11.99 8.49
N GLY A 64 -1.44 -11.31 7.71
CA GLY A 64 -1.23 -11.59 6.29
C GLY A 64 -0.66 -12.98 6.06
N SER A 65 -1.10 -13.64 4.98
CA SER A 65 -0.36 -14.77 4.43
C SER A 65 0.91 -14.28 3.71
N ALA A 66 1.81 -15.20 3.35
CA ALA A 66 2.98 -14.83 2.53
C ALA A 66 2.58 -14.23 1.17
N ASP A 67 1.48 -14.71 0.59
CA ASP A 67 0.94 -14.20 -0.67
C ASP A 67 0.35 -12.80 -0.51
N ASP A 68 -0.23 -12.49 0.65
CA ASP A 68 -0.68 -11.13 0.96
C ASP A 68 0.50 -10.18 1.12
N GLU A 69 1.49 -10.58 1.91
CA GLU A 69 2.69 -9.77 2.17
C GLU A 69 3.49 -9.50 0.89
N ALA A 70 3.53 -10.46 -0.05
CA ALA A 70 4.16 -10.28 -1.35
C ALA A 70 3.50 -9.18 -2.21
N ARG A 71 2.25 -8.82 -1.92
CA ARG A 71 1.51 -7.75 -2.59
C ARG A 71 1.57 -6.41 -1.84
N TRP A 72 2.26 -6.34 -0.71
CA TRP A 72 2.35 -5.14 0.13
C TRP A 72 3.65 -4.38 -0.11
N PRO A 73 3.68 -3.41 -1.04
CA PRO A 73 4.88 -2.66 -1.33
C PRO A 73 5.29 -1.83 -0.11
N TRP A 74 6.54 -2.01 0.32
CA TRP A 74 7.16 -1.23 1.39
C TRP A 74 8.16 -0.26 0.79
N ALA A 75 8.53 0.77 1.55
CA ALA A 75 9.37 1.86 1.04
C ALA A 75 8.82 2.54 -0.22
N VAL A 76 7.51 2.78 -0.25
CA VAL A 76 6.85 3.47 -1.36
C VAL A 76 7.26 4.94 -1.39
N PHE A 77 7.82 5.39 -2.50
CA PHE A 77 8.21 6.79 -2.71
C PHE A 77 7.38 7.50 -3.78
N TYR A 78 6.67 6.74 -4.63
CA TYR A 78 5.82 7.28 -5.69
C TYR A 78 4.48 6.55 -5.74
N MET A 79 3.41 7.33 -5.90
CA MET A 79 2.06 6.82 -6.16
C MET A 79 1.38 7.68 -7.21
N ALA A 80 0.70 7.03 -8.15
CA ALA A 80 -0.17 7.66 -9.13
C ALA A 80 -1.58 7.06 -9.01
N ALA A 81 -2.60 7.91 -9.06
CA ALA A 81 -3.99 7.48 -9.10
C ALA A 81 -4.59 7.94 -10.42
N GLU A 82 -5.08 6.98 -11.21
CA GLU A 82 -5.77 7.22 -12.47
C GLU A 82 -7.24 6.98 -12.33
#